data_AF-A0A316G0W0-F1
#
_entry.id   AF-A0A316G0W0-F1
#
_cell.length_a   1.000
_cell.length_b   1.000
_cell.length_c   1.000
_cell.angle_alpha   90.00
_cell.angle_beta   90.00
_cell.angle_gamma   90.00
#
_symmetry.space_group_name_H-M   'P 1'
#
loop_
_entity.id
_entity.type
_entity.pdbx_description
1 polymer ?
#
loop_
_entity_poly.entity_id
_entity_poly.type
_entity_poly.pdbx_seq_one_letter_code
_entity_poly.pdbx_strand_id
1 'polypeptide(L)'
;MKMIENYISNVKHYLPDDMKEDITEELANSLYEQIEDKQQELGRKLNQREQSQLLKNMGHPMRIAAAYLPNQELVSKDYFPAYKRALEYALAIVIGISILTALPHIFTDRSVIGSLFSALFNALDTVLYVFAWITIVFYLLQKWQVGLDSIYAWSPENLKSKSSKLSINRFEMLFEIVIYSLFLSWWNDLVSWPSDILFENNLLPVSLSSEWQSIWLIVNIVVAASIILNVYKLIIAGWSKISLITDIALNLVSLGIIIQIALFDQYIVLQADKLTDINAVELESMLNSVVYSIIGFIALVCIWELYSNLNKIKQT
;
A
#
# COMPACT_ATOMS: atom_id res chain seq x y z
N MET A 1 10.36 -18.47 -45.22
CA MET A 1 11.14 -18.77 -44.00
C MET A 1 11.47 -17.50 -43.21
N LYS A 2 11.96 -16.41 -43.84
CA LYS A 2 12.18 -15.11 -43.17
C LYS A 2 11.03 -14.59 -42.26
N MET A 3 9.76 -14.79 -42.64
CA MET A 3 8.61 -14.38 -41.83
C MET A 3 8.46 -15.18 -40.53
N ILE A 4 8.81 -16.46 -40.57
CA ILE A 4 8.81 -17.36 -39.41
C ILE A 4 9.96 -17.01 -38.47
N GLU A 5 11.17 -16.87 -39.01
CA GLU A 5 12.35 -16.44 -38.25
C GLU A 5 12.12 -15.09 -37.58
N ASN A 6 11.51 -14.14 -38.30
CA ASN A 6 11.12 -12.85 -37.74
C ASN A 6 10.08 -13.01 -36.63
N TYR A 7 9.09 -13.89 -36.78
CA TYR A 7 8.09 -14.13 -35.75
C TYR A 7 8.72 -14.69 -34.47
N ILE A 8 9.57 -15.71 -34.60
CA ILE A 8 10.33 -16.31 -33.50
C ILE A 8 11.22 -15.27 -32.83
N SER A 9 11.92 -14.43 -33.63
CA SER A 9 12.72 -13.32 -33.11
C SER A 9 11.89 -12.27 -32.37
N ASN A 10 10.64 -12.03 -32.78
CA ASN A 10 9.74 -11.13 -32.06
C ASN A 10 9.29 -11.75 -30.73
N VAL A 11 8.99 -13.05 -30.69
CA VAL A 11 8.68 -13.75 -29.43
C VAL A 11 9.86 -13.68 -28.47
N LYS A 12 11.09 -13.91 -28.96
CA LYS A 12 12.33 -13.82 -28.17
C LYS A 12 12.49 -12.48 -27.46
N HIS A 13 12.02 -11.38 -28.06
CA HIS A 13 12.14 -10.03 -27.47
C HIS A 13 11.24 -9.82 -26.23
N TYR A 14 10.20 -10.62 -26.06
CA TYR A 14 9.28 -10.55 -24.91
C TYR A 14 9.65 -11.51 -23.77
N LEU A 15 10.71 -12.31 -23.93
CA LEU A 15 11.12 -13.31 -22.95
C LEU A 15 12.30 -12.81 -22.10
N PRO A 16 12.33 -13.13 -20.79
CA PRO A 16 13.48 -12.96 -19.91
C PRO A 16 14.76 -13.63 -20.44
N ASP A 17 15.90 -13.02 -20.15
CA ASP A 17 17.20 -13.45 -20.68
C ASP A 17 17.59 -14.87 -20.28
N ASP A 18 17.11 -15.36 -19.15
CA ASP A 18 17.38 -16.67 -18.57
C ASP A 18 16.65 -17.82 -19.25
N MET A 19 15.52 -17.56 -19.91
CA MET A 19 14.68 -18.61 -20.54
C MET A 19 14.51 -18.41 -22.04
N LYS A 20 14.94 -17.26 -22.58
CA LYS A 20 14.67 -16.89 -23.98
C LYS A 20 15.28 -17.85 -25.00
N GLU A 21 16.39 -18.53 -24.73
CA GLU A 21 17.01 -19.44 -25.70
C GLU A 21 16.25 -20.74 -25.79
N ASP A 22 16.06 -21.41 -24.65
CA ASP A 22 15.32 -22.67 -24.54
C ASP A 22 13.90 -22.57 -25.11
N ILE A 23 13.14 -21.54 -24.70
CA ILE A 23 11.76 -21.33 -25.18
C ILE A 23 11.73 -21.03 -26.68
N THR A 24 12.70 -20.26 -27.18
CA THR A 24 12.75 -19.92 -28.61
C THR A 24 13.09 -21.14 -29.45
N GLU A 25 13.98 -22.02 -28.97
CA GLU A 25 14.31 -23.28 -29.63
C GLU A 25 13.13 -24.26 -29.62
N GLU A 26 12.47 -24.44 -28.47
CA GLU A 26 11.25 -25.26 -28.37
C GLU A 26 10.15 -24.76 -29.31
N LEU A 27 9.90 -23.44 -29.32
CA LEU A 27 8.93 -22.82 -30.20
C LEU A 27 9.32 -22.99 -31.67
N ALA A 28 10.59 -22.83 -32.01
CA ALA A 28 11.07 -23.03 -33.37
C ALA A 28 10.85 -24.47 -33.84
N ASN A 29 11.24 -25.46 -33.02
CA ASN A 29 11.07 -26.87 -33.32
C ASN A 29 9.59 -27.21 -33.53
N SER A 30 8.71 -26.83 -32.59
CA SER A 30 7.27 -27.05 -32.70
C SER A 30 6.66 -26.40 -33.96
N LEU A 31 7.15 -25.21 -34.33
CA LEU A 31 6.66 -24.51 -35.51
C LEU A 31 7.13 -25.18 -36.80
N TYR A 32 8.39 -25.62 -36.86
CA TYR A 32 8.94 -26.31 -38.01
C TYR A 32 8.27 -27.67 -38.24
N GLU A 33 7.96 -28.41 -37.18
CA GLU A 33 7.15 -29.64 -37.25
C GLU A 33 5.77 -29.37 -37.84
N GLN A 34 5.02 -28.39 -37.32
CA GLN A 34 3.70 -28.01 -37.85
C GLN A 34 3.75 -27.58 -39.33
N ILE A 35 4.85 -26.95 -39.74
CA ILE A 35 5.08 -26.56 -41.13
C ILE A 35 5.33 -27.81 -41.99
N GLU A 36 6.16 -28.73 -41.52
CA GLU A 36 6.49 -29.96 -42.25
C GLU A 36 5.25 -30.83 -42.45
N ASP A 37 4.45 -31.04 -41.41
CA ASP A 37 3.18 -31.79 -41.50
C ASP A 37 2.25 -31.22 -42.57
N LYS A 38 2.06 -29.90 -42.58
CA LYS A 38 1.26 -29.22 -43.60
C LYS A 38 1.85 -29.34 -45.00
N GLN A 39 3.18 -29.37 -45.13
CA GLN A 39 3.83 -29.54 -46.43
C GLN A 39 3.70 -30.97 -46.95
N GLN A 40 3.78 -31.96 -46.07
CA GLN A 40 3.55 -33.37 -46.42
C GLN A 40 2.10 -33.59 -46.88
N GLU A 41 1.11 -33.02 -46.16
CA GLU A 41 -0.31 -33.10 -46.53
C GLU A 41 -0.59 -32.46 -47.90
N LEU A 42 0.04 -31.32 -48.19
CA LEU A 42 -0.14 -30.60 -49.45
C LEU A 42 0.73 -31.13 -50.59
N GLY A 43 1.73 -31.98 -50.30
CA GLY A 43 2.74 -32.44 -51.27
C GLY A 43 3.62 -31.32 -51.85
N ARG A 44 3.64 -30.14 -51.22
CA ARG A 44 4.39 -28.95 -51.68
C ARG A 44 4.76 -28.02 -50.53
N LYS A 45 5.72 -27.12 -50.76
CA LYS A 45 6.07 -26.07 -49.79
C LYS A 45 4.88 -25.11 -49.55
N LEU A 46 4.80 -24.61 -48.31
CA LEU A 46 3.81 -23.60 -47.92
C LEU A 46 4.11 -22.27 -48.62
N ASN A 47 3.08 -21.67 -49.22
CA ASN A 47 3.18 -20.34 -49.79
C ASN A 47 3.16 -19.26 -48.67
N GLN A 48 3.46 -18.01 -49.03
CA GLN A 48 3.55 -16.91 -48.06
C GLN A 48 2.21 -16.61 -47.36
N ARG A 49 1.07 -16.81 -48.05
CA ARG A 49 -0.26 -16.62 -47.45
C ARG A 49 -0.57 -17.70 -46.42
N GLU A 50 -0.21 -18.94 -46.70
CA GLU A 50 -0.40 -20.06 -45.78
C GLU A 50 0.50 -19.93 -44.54
N GLN A 51 1.76 -19.50 -44.71
CA GLN A 51 2.65 -19.15 -43.58
C GLN A 51 2.07 -18.02 -42.74
N SER A 52 1.54 -16.97 -43.37
CA SER A 52 0.88 -15.85 -42.68
C SER A 52 -0.35 -16.31 -41.91
N GLN A 53 -1.18 -17.18 -42.51
CA GLN A 53 -2.37 -17.72 -41.86
C GLN A 53 -2.01 -18.61 -40.66
N LEU A 54 -0.96 -19.44 -40.77
CA LEU A 54 -0.46 -20.25 -39.66
C LEU A 54 -0.07 -19.37 -38.46
N LEU A 55 0.76 -18.34 -38.70
CA LEU A 55 1.20 -17.43 -37.66
C LEU A 55 0.05 -16.61 -37.06
N LYS A 56 -0.95 -16.22 -37.88
CA LYS A 56 -2.17 -15.58 -37.37
C LYS A 56 -2.97 -16.49 -36.46
N ASN A 57 -3.05 -17.78 -36.77
CA ASN A 57 -3.76 -18.75 -35.94
C ASN A 57 -3.08 -18.94 -34.58
N MET A 58 -1.74 -18.84 -34.51
CA MET A 58 -1.02 -18.84 -33.23
C MET A 58 -1.30 -17.57 -32.42
N GLY A 59 -1.33 -16.41 -33.08
CA GLY A 59 -1.67 -15.13 -32.49
C GLY A 59 -0.49 -14.17 -32.35
N HIS A 60 -0.63 -13.16 -31.49
CA HIS A 60 0.38 -12.12 -31.32
C HIS A 60 1.63 -12.68 -30.59
N PRO A 61 2.87 -12.35 -31.00
CA PRO A 61 4.10 -12.81 -30.35
C PRO A 61 4.12 -12.60 -28.83
N MET A 62 3.66 -11.43 -28.37
CA MET A 62 3.53 -11.12 -26.94
C MET A 62 2.60 -12.09 -26.19
N ARG A 63 1.51 -12.56 -26.83
CA ARG A 63 0.58 -13.52 -26.20
C ARG A 63 1.20 -14.91 -26.10
N ILE A 64 1.97 -15.32 -27.12
CA ILE A 64 2.72 -16.58 -27.07
C ILE A 64 3.80 -16.52 -25.99
N ALA A 65 4.61 -15.46 -25.97
CA ALA A 65 5.61 -15.26 -24.92
C ALA A 65 4.99 -15.29 -23.52
N ALA A 66 3.85 -14.59 -23.34
CA ALA A 66 3.15 -14.53 -22.07
C ALA A 66 2.70 -15.91 -21.53
N ALA A 67 2.40 -16.86 -22.40
CA ALA A 67 2.01 -18.22 -22.00
C ALA A 67 3.15 -19.00 -21.33
N TYR A 68 4.41 -18.64 -21.60
CA TYR A 68 5.59 -19.23 -20.98
C TYR A 68 6.04 -18.50 -19.72
N LEU A 69 5.48 -17.32 -19.42
CA LEU A 69 5.92 -16.50 -18.30
C LEU A 69 5.13 -16.81 -17.02
N PRO A 70 5.82 -17.08 -15.90
CA PRO A 70 5.15 -17.27 -14.62
C PRO A 70 4.58 -15.94 -14.10
N ASN A 71 3.38 -15.98 -13.52
CA ASN A 71 2.77 -14.92 -12.72
C ASN A 71 2.83 -13.50 -13.32
N GLN A 72 2.09 -13.26 -14.41
CA GLN A 72 1.96 -11.93 -15.02
C GLN A 72 0.98 -10.99 -14.30
N GLU A 73 0.30 -11.46 -13.27
CA GLU A 73 -0.68 -10.68 -12.51
C GLU A 73 0.02 -9.70 -11.56
N LEU A 74 -0.42 -8.44 -11.55
CA LEU A 74 0.10 -7.39 -10.66
C LEU A 74 -0.09 -7.77 -9.17
N VAL A 75 -1.24 -8.37 -8.86
CA VAL A 75 -1.55 -9.01 -7.59
C VAL A 75 -2.25 -10.31 -7.93
N SER A 76 -1.62 -11.44 -7.63
CA SER A 76 -2.11 -12.75 -8.04
C SER A 76 -3.32 -13.18 -7.23
N LYS A 77 -4.07 -14.16 -7.76
CA LYS A 77 -5.26 -14.73 -7.12
C LYS A 77 -5.08 -15.08 -5.64
N ASP A 78 -3.90 -15.55 -5.23
CA ASP A 78 -3.64 -15.96 -3.84
C ASP A 78 -3.55 -14.74 -2.89
N TYR A 79 -3.03 -13.62 -3.38
CA TYR A 79 -2.84 -12.37 -2.64
C TYR A 79 -4.05 -11.44 -2.71
N PHE A 80 -4.89 -11.60 -3.74
CA PHE A 80 -6.00 -10.69 -4.03
C PHE A 80 -7.03 -10.53 -2.89
N PRO A 81 -7.46 -11.57 -2.15
CA PRO A 81 -8.42 -11.40 -1.06
C PRO A 81 -7.88 -10.51 0.08
N ALA A 82 -6.62 -10.71 0.46
CA ALA A 82 -5.95 -9.88 1.47
C ALA A 82 -5.71 -8.46 0.95
N TYR A 83 -5.25 -8.32 -0.29
CA TYR A 83 -5.09 -7.03 -0.97
C TYR A 83 -6.39 -6.21 -0.96
N LYS A 84 -7.51 -6.83 -1.37
CA LYS A 84 -8.82 -6.17 -1.42
C LYS A 84 -9.22 -5.63 -0.06
N ARG A 85 -9.08 -6.43 0.99
CA ARG A 85 -9.41 -6.00 2.35
C ARG A 85 -8.50 -4.87 2.81
N ALA A 86 -7.19 -4.94 2.54
CA ALA A 86 -6.22 -3.90 2.91
C ALA A 86 -6.60 -2.57 2.28
N LEU A 87 -6.94 -2.61 0.99
CA LEU A 87 -7.41 -1.45 0.25
C LEU A 87 -8.73 -0.89 0.82
N GLU A 88 -9.73 -1.74 1.08
CA GLU A 88 -11.01 -1.31 1.66
C GLU A 88 -10.84 -0.57 3.00
N TYR A 89 -10.05 -1.12 3.93
CA TYR A 89 -9.82 -0.46 5.22
C TYR A 89 -8.99 0.80 5.08
N ALA A 90 -7.95 0.81 4.23
CA ALA A 90 -7.09 1.98 4.10
C ALA A 90 -7.87 3.16 3.52
N LEU A 91 -8.70 2.90 2.51
CA LEU A 91 -9.60 3.90 1.95
C LEU A 91 -10.63 4.37 2.97
N ALA A 92 -11.19 3.46 3.79
CA ALA A 92 -12.11 3.84 4.85
C ALA A 92 -11.46 4.78 5.88
N ILE A 93 -10.19 4.55 6.26
CA ILE A 93 -9.45 5.45 7.15
C ILE A 93 -9.20 6.80 6.49
N VAL A 94 -8.71 6.82 5.25
CA VAL A 94 -8.43 8.06 4.51
C VAL A 94 -9.70 8.91 4.41
N ILE A 95 -10.83 8.28 4.06
CA ILE A 95 -12.13 8.96 4.02
C ILE A 95 -12.55 9.42 5.42
N GLY A 96 -12.38 8.60 6.45
CA GLY A 96 -12.69 8.95 7.84
C GLY A 96 -11.90 10.16 8.35
N ILE A 97 -10.60 10.21 8.08
CA ILE A 97 -9.72 11.36 8.39
C ILE A 97 -10.18 12.59 7.59
N SER A 98 -10.47 12.43 6.30
CA SER A 98 -10.93 13.53 5.44
C SER A 98 -12.24 14.14 5.96
N ILE A 99 -13.17 13.30 6.44
CA ILE A 99 -14.41 13.76 7.10
C ILE A 99 -14.07 14.48 8.40
N LEU A 100 -13.16 13.93 9.22
CA LEU A 100 -12.75 14.54 10.49
C LEU A 100 -12.16 15.94 10.27
N THR A 101 -11.31 16.11 9.24
CA THR A 101 -10.76 17.42 8.87
C THR A 101 -11.81 18.39 8.34
N ALA A 102 -12.93 17.89 7.82
CA ALA A 102 -14.03 18.72 7.35
C ALA A 102 -14.97 19.16 8.47
N LEU A 103 -15.02 18.46 9.62
CA LEU A 103 -15.94 18.73 10.72
C LEU A 103 -15.87 20.18 11.24
N PRO A 104 -14.70 20.82 11.43
CA PRO A 104 -14.65 22.21 11.89
C PRO A 104 -15.37 23.19 10.97
N HIS A 105 -15.35 22.94 9.65
CA HIS A 105 -16.00 23.78 8.64
C HIS A 105 -17.53 23.62 8.59
N ILE A 106 -18.08 22.59 9.23
CA ILE A 106 -19.53 22.37 9.36
C ILE A 106 -20.12 23.35 10.38
N PHE A 107 -19.34 23.75 11.38
CA PHE A 107 -19.79 24.64 12.46
C PHE A 107 -19.67 26.14 12.14
N THR A 108 -19.03 26.50 11.01
CA THR A 108 -18.75 27.90 10.61
C THR A 108 -19.64 28.40 9.46
N ASP A 109 -20.93 28.01 9.41
CA ASP A 109 -21.95 28.45 8.42
C ASP A 109 -21.61 28.22 6.92
N ARG A 110 -20.66 27.35 6.60
CA ARG A 110 -20.46 26.87 5.22
C ARG A 110 -21.48 25.78 4.89
N SER A 111 -21.90 25.70 3.61
CA SER A 111 -22.71 24.60 3.11
C SER A 111 -22.04 23.26 3.45
N VAL A 112 -22.66 22.49 4.34
CA VAL A 112 -22.18 21.17 4.80
C VAL A 112 -21.84 20.27 3.61
N ILE A 113 -22.69 20.31 2.58
CA ILE A 113 -22.47 19.57 1.34
C ILE A 113 -21.21 20.04 0.60
N GLY A 114 -20.96 21.36 0.53
CA GLY A 114 -19.77 21.91 -0.11
C GLY A 114 -18.47 21.55 0.62
N SER A 115 -18.49 21.60 1.96
CA SER A 115 -17.32 21.23 2.79
C SER A 115 -17.01 19.73 2.69
N LEU A 116 -18.04 18.87 2.68
CA LEU A 116 -17.84 17.43 2.45
C LEU A 116 -17.35 17.14 1.04
N PHE A 117 -17.90 17.81 0.02
CA PHE A 117 -17.51 17.58 -1.37
C PHE A 117 -16.06 18.01 -1.64
N SER A 118 -15.65 19.15 -1.10
CA SER A 118 -14.25 19.62 -1.20
C SER A 118 -13.28 18.69 -0.45
N ALA A 119 -13.63 18.24 0.75
CA ALA A 119 -12.82 17.27 1.50
C ALA A 119 -12.64 15.94 0.73
N LEU A 120 -13.71 15.44 0.10
CA LEU A 120 -13.63 14.23 -0.73
C LEU A 120 -12.79 14.43 -1.99
N PHE A 121 -12.90 15.59 -2.65
CA PHE A 121 -12.10 15.90 -3.83
C PHE A 121 -10.61 16.04 -3.49
N ASN A 122 -10.30 16.70 -2.38
CA ASN A 122 -8.93 16.84 -1.88
C ASN A 122 -8.32 15.49 -1.47
N ALA A 123 -9.17 14.54 -1.04
CA ALA A 123 -8.73 13.19 -0.70
C ALA A 123 -8.45 12.31 -1.93
N LEU A 124 -8.82 12.70 -3.15
CA LEU A 124 -8.63 11.87 -4.34
C LEU A 124 -7.15 11.58 -4.61
N ASP A 125 -6.29 12.59 -4.47
CA ASP A 125 -4.84 12.40 -4.64
C ASP A 125 -4.31 11.41 -3.59
N THR A 126 -4.69 11.58 -2.33
CA THR A 126 -4.36 10.66 -1.23
C THR A 126 -4.84 9.24 -1.51
N VAL A 127 -6.07 9.09 -2.04
CA VAL A 127 -6.63 7.79 -2.42
C VAL A 127 -5.78 7.12 -3.52
N LEU A 128 -5.32 7.87 -4.52
CA LEU A 128 -4.43 7.34 -5.56
C LEU A 128 -3.08 6.90 -5.00
N TYR A 129 -2.50 7.68 -4.08
CA TYR A 129 -1.25 7.30 -3.41
C TYR A 129 -1.42 6.04 -2.54
N VAL A 130 -2.51 5.97 -1.77
CA VAL A 130 -2.82 4.81 -0.93
C VAL A 130 -3.02 3.56 -1.79
N PHE A 131 -3.78 3.69 -2.87
CA PHE A 131 -3.94 2.61 -3.84
C PHE A 131 -2.58 2.15 -4.39
N ALA A 132 -1.78 3.09 -4.91
CA ALA A 132 -0.47 2.77 -5.49
C ALA A 132 0.46 2.07 -4.49
N TRP A 133 0.55 2.58 -3.25
CA TRP A 133 1.39 1.99 -2.22
C TRP A 133 0.93 0.60 -1.79
N ILE A 134 -0.38 0.39 -1.61
CA ILE A 134 -0.92 -0.94 -1.28
C ILE A 134 -0.61 -1.91 -2.41
N THR A 135 -0.81 -1.50 -3.66
CA THR A 135 -0.46 -2.32 -4.82
C THR A 135 1.03 -2.65 -4.86
N ILE A 136 1.92 -1.68 -4.60
CA ILE A 136 3.37 -1.90 -4.56
C ILE A 136 3.74 -2.90 -3.45
N VAL A 137 3.20 -2.75 -2.25
CA VAL A 137 3.49 -3.66 -1.12
C VAL A 137 3.06 -5.09 -1.47
N PHE A 138 1.84 -5.28 -1.98
CA PHE A 138 1.36 -6.60 -2.35
C PHE A 138 2.11 -7.20 -3.54
N TYR A 139 2.52 -6.37 -4.50
CA TYR A 139 3.39 -6.78 -5.60
C TYR A 139 4.77 -7.26 -5.09
N LEU A 140 5.38 -6.53 -4.15
CA LEU A 140 6.66 -6.91 -3.55
C LEU A 140 6.54 -8.20 -2.71
N LEU A 141 5.47 -8.35 -1.93
CA LEU A 141 5.19 -9.58 -1.17
C LEU A 141 5.08 -10.80 -2.09
N GLN A 142 4.35 -10.65 -3.21
CA GLN A 142 4.26 -11.68 -4.23
C GLN A 142 5.61 -11.96 -4.88
N LYS A 143 6.36 -10.92 -5.24
CA LYS A 143 7.69 -11.04 -5.88
C LYS A 143 8.68 -11.78 -5.00
N TRP A 144 8.63 -11.59 -3.69
CA TRP A 144 9.46 -12.31 -2.71
C TRP A 144 8.86 -13.64 -2.25
N GLN A 145 7.78 -14.09 -2.89
CA GLN A 145 7.10 -15.35 -2.59
C GLN A 145 6.79 -15.53 -1.09
N VAL A 146 6.35 -14.44 -0.43
CA VAL A 146 5.98 -14.48 0.98
C VAL A 146 4.71 -15.32 1.12
N GLY A 147 4.89 -16.59 1.50
CA GLY A 147 3.82 -17.58 1.52
C GLY A 147 2.59 -17.15 2.34
N LEU A 148 1.44 -17.09 1.68
CA LEU A 148 0.16 -16.76 2.34
C LEU A 148 -0.54 -17.98 2.96
N ASP A 149 -0.03 -19.19 2.75
CA ASP A 149 -0.59 -20.44 3.31
C ASP A 149 -0.76 -20.36 4.83
N SER A 150 0.13 -19.60 5.46
CA SER A 150 0.14 -19.34 6.89
C SER A 150 -0.86 -18.22 7.28
N ILE A 151 -1.16 -17.26 6.39
CA ILE A 151 -2.21 -16.23 6.57
C ILE A 151 -3.59 -16.87 6.54
N TYR A 152 -3.80 -17.83 5.65
CA TYR A 152 -5.03 -18.64 5.56
C TYR A 152 -4.96 -19.91 6.41
N ALA A 153 -3.96 -20.04 7.32
CA ALA A 153 -3.82 -21.21 8.17
C ALA A 153 -5.05 -21.38 9.04
N TRP A 154 -5.88 -22.33 8.62
CA TRP A 154 -7.13 -22.67 9.27
C TRP A 154 -7.12 -24.15 9.57
N SER A 155 -7.52 -24.51 10.79
CA SER A 155 -7.67 -25.90 11.21
C SER A 155 -9.10 -26.13 11.71
N PRO A 156 -9.77 -27.22 11.31
CA PRO A 156 -11.12 -27.54 11.77
C PRO A 156 -11.23 -27.66 13.30
N GLU A 157 -10.13 -28.03 13.97
CA GLU A 157 -10.06 -28.19 15.42
C GLU A 157 -10.19 -26.84 16.16
N ASN A 158 -9.84 -25.72 15.52
CA ASN A 158 -10.04 -24.37 16.03
C ASN A 158 -11.52 -23.96 16.11
N LEU A 159 -12.45 -24.73 15.51
CA LEU A 159 -13.90 -24.50 15.67
C LEU A 159 -14.43 -24.96 17.04
N LYS A 160 -13.72 -25.86 17.73
CA LYS A 160 -14.18 -26.48 18.99
C LYS A 160 -13.45 -25.96 20.23
N SER A 161 -12.23 -25.45 20.07
CA SER A 161 -11.44 -24.91 21.17
C SER A 161 -11.25 -23.41 20.99
N LYS A 162 -11.50 -22.65 22.06
CA LYS A 162 -11.09 -21.25 22.17
C LYS A 162 -9.56 -21.26 22.12
N SER A 163 -8.96 -21.10 20.94
CA SER A 163 -7.54 -21.36 20.72
C SER A 163 -6.68 -20.61 21.75
N SER A 164 -5.87 -21.33 22.51
CA SER A 164 -4.97 -20.78 23.54
C SER A 164 -3.68 -20.18 22.97
N LYS A 165 -3.46 -20.28 21.65
CA LYS A 165 -2.42 -19.50 20.97
C LYS A 165 -3.04 -18.17 20.58
N LEU A 166 -2.42 -17.08 20.99
CA LEU A 166 -2.71 -15.72 20.54
C LEU A 166 -2.58 -15.68 19.02
N SER A 167 -3.67 -15.95 18.30
CA SER A 167 -3.71 -15.88 16.85
C SER A 167 -3.52 -14.41 16.46
N ILE A 168 -2.48 -14.15 15.67
CA ILE A 168 -2.33 -12.82 15.10
C ILE A 168 -3.30 -12.71 13.94
N ASN A 169 -4.09 -11.65 13.92
CA ASN A 169 -4.79 -11.25 12.72
C ASN A 169 -3.76 -10.71 11.73
N ARG A 170 -3.21 -11.56 10.85
CA ARG A 170 -2.11 -11.12 9.96
C ARG A 170 -2.52 -10.07 8.94
N PHE A 171 -3.82 -9.96 8.72
CA PHE A 171 -4.42 -8.87 8.01
C PHE A 171 -4.17 -7.51 8.72
N GLU A 172 -4.25 -7.48 10.05
CA GLU A 172 -3.91 -6.33 10.91
C GLU A 172 -2.43 -5.95 10.73
N MET A 173 -1.51 -6.93 10.71
CA MET A 173 -0.09 -6.64 10.50
C MET A 173 0.22 -6.08 9.11
N LEU A 174 -0.37 -6.67 8.06
CA LEU A 174 -0.25 -6.15 6.69
C LEU A 174 -0.77 -4.73 6.59
N PHE A 175 -1.89 -4.48 7.26
CA PHE A 175 -2.50 -3.15 7.34
C PHE A 175 -1.60 -2.15 8.05
N GLU A 176 -1.04 -2.50 9.21
CA GLU A 176 -0.09 -1.68 9.96
C GLU A 176 1.16 -1.37 9.11
N ILE A 177 1.73 -2.34 8.40
CA ILE A 177 2.87 -2.13 7.50
C ILE A 177 2.55 -1.08 6.44
N VAL A 178 1.38 -1.19 5.80
CA VAL A 178 0.93 -0.23 4.78
C VAL A 178 0.78 1.16 5.38
N ILE A 179 0.08 1.28 6.52
CA ILE A 179 -0.18 2.57 7.18
C ILE A 179 1.13 3.24 7.61
N TYR A 180 2.04 2.49 8.22
CA TYR A 180 3.34 3.01 8.63
C TYR A 180 4.21 3.40 7.43
N SER A 181 4.16 2.65 6.33
CA SER A 181 4.90 2.97 5.10
C SER A 181 4.36 4.25 4.44
N LEU A 182 3.03 4.40 4.40
CA LEU A 182 2.37 5.62 3.93
C LEU A 182 2.72 6.81 4.79
N PHE A 183 2.64 6.65 6.12
CA PHE A 183 3.01 7.68 7.08
C PHE A 183 4.47 8.10 6.90
N LEU A 184 5.43 7.17 6.80
CA LEU A 184 6.84 7.51 6.57
C LEU A 184 7.06 8.21 5.23
N SER A 185 6.32 7.82 4.19
CA SER A 185 6.43 8.46 2.88
C SER A 185 5.97 9.92 2.94
N TRP A 186 4.85 10.18 3.63
CA TRP A 186 4.39 11.54 3.89
C TRP A 186 5.36 12.32 4.80
N TRP A 187 5.79 11.72 5.90
CA TRP A 187 6.66 12.34 6.91
C TRP A 187 8.03 12.76 6.38
N ASN A 188 8.50 12.13 5.30
CA ASN A 188 9.78 12.43 4.65
C ASN A 188 9.60 13.21 3.33
N ASP A 189 8.44 13.87 3.14
CA ASP A 189 8.12 14.66 1.95
C ASP A 189 8.22 13.88 0.62
N LEU A 190 8.19 12.53 0.66
CA LEU A 190 8.14 11.69 -0.54
C LEU A 190 6.75 11.72 -1.19
N VAL A 191 5.72 11.97 -0.38
CA VAL A 191 4.34 12.17 -0.81
C VAL A 191 3.86 13.52 -0.27
N SER A 192 3.59 14.45 -1.17
CA SER A 192 3.04 15.76 -0.83
C SER A 192 1.59 15.60 -0.34
N TRP A 193 1.27 16.19 0.80
CA TRP A 193 -0.11 16.37 1.25
C TRP A 193 -0.56 17.78 0.89
N PRO A 194 -1.84 18.01 0.50
CA PRO A 194 -2.34 19.36 0.26
C PRO A 194 -2.11 20.25 1.49
N SER A 195 -1.18 21.20 1.37
CA SER A 195 -0.83 22.15 2.43
C SER A 195 -1.74 23.37 2.44
N ASP A 196 -2.54 23.54 1.39
CA ASP A 196 -3.40 24.70 1.24
C ASP A 196 -4.77 24.43 1.86
N ILE A 197 -5.18 25.28 2.78
CA ILE A 197 -6.51 25.22 3.38
C ILE A 197 -7.42 26.28 2.73
N LEU A 198 -8.66 25.89 2.47
CA LEU A 198 -9.70 26.81 2.00
C LEU A 198 -10.36 27.49 3.19
N PHE A 199 -9.98 28.73 3.47
CA PHE A 199 -10.58 29.55 4.52
C PHE A 199 -11.09 30.88 3.94
N GLU A 200 -12.33 31.25 4.26
CA GLU A 200 -13.02 32.42 3.70
C GLU A 200 -12.88 32.63 2.17
N ASN A 201 -12.82 31.53 1.40
CA ASN A 201 -12.62 31.51 -0.07
C ASN A 201 -11.20 31.88 -0.54
N ASN A 202 -10.25 31.98 0.38
CA ASN A 202 -8.83 32.08 0.09
C ASN A 202 -8.16 30.72 0.31
N LEU A 203 -7.25 30.36 -0.59
CA LEU A 203 -6.30 29.28 -0.37
C LEU A 203 -5.16 29.84 0.48
N LEU A 204 -4.99 29.30 1.68
CA LEU A 204 -3.94 29.71 2.60
C LEU A 204 -2.91 28.58 2.69
N PRO A 205 -1.64 28.85 2.33
CA PRO A 205 -0.58 27.87 2.54
C PRO A 205 -0.31 27.71 4.03
N VAL A 206 -0.33 26.46 4.46
CA VAL A 206 -0.08 26.04 5.84
C VAL A 206 1.18 25.19 5.87
N SER A 207 2.10 25.52 6.76
CA SER A 207 3.30 24.73 6.98
C SER A 207 3.39 24.25 8.43
N LEU A 208 3.98 23.07 8.62
CA LEU A 208 4.36 22.61 9.95
C LEU A 208 5.40 23.58 10.55
N SER A 209 5.31 23.79 11.86
CA SER A 209 6.30 24.60 12.59
C SER A 209 7.68 23.94 12.60
N SER A 210 8.71 24.70 12.99
CA SER A 210 10.09 24.21 13.08
C SER A 210 10.28 23.10 14.12
N GLU A 211 9.37 23.02 15.09
CA GLU A 211 9.39 22.14 16.25
C GLU A 211 9.25 20.68 15.86
N TRP A 212 8.54 20.39 14.75
CA TRP A 212 8.42 19.05 14.19
C TRP A 212 9.78 18.47 13.74
N GLN A 213 10.76 19.32 13.40
CA GLN A 213 12.11 18.85 13.07
C GLN A 213 12.82 18.21 14.27
N SER A 214 12.48 18.62 15.50
CA SER A 214 13.08 18.05 16.72
C SER A 214 12.76 16.56 16.90
N ILE A 215 11.61 16.11 16.39
CA ILE A 215 11.15 14.72 16.49
C ILE A 215 11.32 13.93 15.20
N TRP A 216 11.79 14.57 14.12
CA TRP A 216 11.88 13.96 12.79
C TRP A 216 12.64 12.63 12.79
N LEU A 217 13.79 12.59 13.45
CA LEU A 217 14.65 11.40 13.48
C LEU A 217 14.06 10.28 14.36
N ILE A 218 13.52 10.62 15.53
CA ILE A 218 12.98 9.60 16.45
C ILE A 218 11.70 8.96 15.88
N VAL A 219 10.85 9.76 15.22
CA VAL A 219 9.66 9.26 14.52
C VAL A 219 10.05 8.29 13.41
N ASN A 220 11.05 8.64 12.58
CA ASN A 220 11.56 7.76 11.54
C ASN A 220 12.03 6.41 12.10
N ILE A 221 12.82 6.43 13.16
CA ILE A 221 13.36 5.20 13.79
C ILE A 221 12.22 4.34 14.35
N VAL A 222 11.29 4.93 15.10
CA VAL A 222 10.20 4.19 15.75
C VAL A 222 9.28 3.56 14.70
N VAL A 223 8.86 4.32 13.69
CA VAL A 223 7.94 3.79 12.68
C VAL A 223 8.64 2.76 11.79
N ALA A 224 9.91 2.96 11.43
CA ALA A 224 10.68 1.94 10.70
C ALA A 224 10.83 0.65 11.53
N ALA A 225 11.10 0.76 12.83
CA ALA A 225 11.16 -0.39 13.72
C ALA A 225 9.80 -1.11 13.85
N SER A 226 8.69 -0.38 13.88
CA SER A 226 7.34 -0.95 13.86
C SER A 226 7.04 -1.71 12.56
N ILE A 227 7.48 -1.19 11.40
CA ILE A 227 7.37 -1.91 10.12
C ILE A 227 8.18 -3.22 10.18
N ILE A 228 9.43 -3.15 10.61
CA ILE A 228 10.30 -4.34 10.73
C ILE A 228 9.68 -5.38 11.67
N LEU A 229 9.14 -4.94 12.81
CA LEU A 229 8.46 -5.81 13.77
C LEU A 229 7.23 -6.46 13.16
N ASN A 230 6.41 -5.72 12.40
CA ASN A 230 5.25 -6.28 11.74
C ASN A 230 5.61 -7.25 10.62
N VAL A 231 6.66 -6.98 9.84
CA VAL A 231 7.20 -7.93 8.86
C VAL A 231 7.69 -9.21 9.56
N TYR A 232 8.40 -9.07 10.68
CA TYR A 232 8.84 -10.21 11.49
C TYR A 232 7.65 -11.04 12.01
N LYS A 233 6.63 -10.39 12.59
CA LYS A 233 5.41 -11.04 13.08
C LYS A 233 4.65 -11.73 11.92
N LEU A 234 4.67 -11.15 10.71
CA LEU A 234 4.05 -11.72 9.50
C LEU A 234 4.73 -13.02 9.07
N ILE A 235 6.06 -13.05 9.04
CA ILE A 235 6.88 -14.20 8.65
C ILE A 235 6.76 -15.33 9.68
N ILE A 236 6.88 -15.03 10.98
CA ILE A 236 6.93 -16.03 12.06
C ILE A 236 5.55 -16.49 12.53
N ALA A 237 4.48 -15.91 11.98
CA ALA A 237 3.13 -16.44 12.15
C ALA A 237 2.58 -16.39 13.58
N GLY A 238 3.18 -15.63 14.50
CA GLY A 238 2.76 -15.63 15.89
C GLY A 238 3.48 -14.63 16.79
N TRP A 239 2.88 -14.38 17.96
CA TRP A 239 3.49 -13.56 19.00
C TRP A 239 4.60 -14.37 19.69
N SER A 240 5.81 -13.83 19.68
CA SER A 240 6.90 -14.27 20.56
C SER A 240 6.99 -13.33 21.77
N LYS A 241 7.57 -13.79 22.88
CA LYS A 241 7.82 -12.91 24.04
C LYS A 241 8.66 -11.68 23.65
N ILE A 242 9.63 -11.87 22.75
CA ILE A 242 10.46 -10.79 22.21
C ILE A 242 9.60 -9.80 21.43
N SER A 243 8.77 -10.26 20.49
CA SER A 243 7.93 -9.36 19.69
C SER A 243 6.93 -8.59 20.56
N LEU A 244 6.36 -9.20 21.60
CA LEU A 244 5.48 -8.50 22.56
C LEU A 244 6.23 -7.40 23.32
N ILE A 245 7.43 -7.69 23.82
CA ILE A 245 8.24 -6.71 24.55
C ILE A 245 8.67 -5.57 23.63
N THR A 246 9.09 -5.86 22.40
CA THR A 246 9.45 -4.85 21.41
C THR A 246 8.26 -3.97 21.05
N ASP A 247 7.07 -4.54 20.85
CA ASP A 247 5.85 -3.79 20.53
C ASP A 247 5.46 -2.84 21.67
N ILE A 248 5.57 -3.30 22.92
CA ILE A 248 5.38 -2.47 24.12
C ILE A 248 6.41 -1.35 24.19
N ALA A 249 7.69 -1.65 23.96
CA ALA A 249 8.75 -0.65 23.99
C ALA A 249 8.52 0.45 22.93
N LEU A 250 8.18 0.05 21.70
CA LEU A 250 7.86 0.98 20.62
C LEU A 250 6.66 1.86 20.98
N ASN A 251 5.57 1.27 21.50
CA ASN A 251 4.40 2.03 21.93
C ASN A 251 4.69 3.02 23.08
N LEU A 252 5.57 2.66 24.03
CA LEU A 252 6.00 3.58 25.08
C LEU A 252 6.81 4.76 24.53
N VAL A 253 7.70 4.50 23.57
CA VAL A 253 8.44 5.59 22.89
C VAL A 253 7.48 6.46 22.09
N SER A 254 6.51 5.88 21.38
CA SER A 254 5.45 6.61 20.67
C SER A 254 4.65 7.53 21.60
N LEU A 255 4.27 7.06 22.80
CA LEU A 255 3.63 7.91 23.80
C LEU A 255 4.54 9.05 24.27
N GLY A 256 5.85 8.80 24.44
CA GLY A 256 6.83 9.85 24.74
C GLY A 256 6.89 10.93 23.65
N ILE A 257 6.89 10.52 22.37
CA ILE A 257 6.84 11.43 21.23
C ILE A 257 5.53 12.23 21.25
N ILE A 258 4.38 11.59 21.51
CA ILE A 258 3.08 12.28 21.57
C ILE A 258 3.06 13.32 22.69
N ILE A 259 3.62 13.00 23.86
CA ILE A 259 3.78 13.97 24.96
C ILE A 259 4.67 15.12 24.53
N GLN A 260 5.80 14.85 23.84
CA GLN A 260 6.67 15.91 23.33
C GLN A 260 5.94 16.82 22.32
N ILE A 261 5.13 16.26 21.42
CA ILE A 261 4.29 17.02 20.50
C ILE A 261 3.28 17.87 21.28
N ALA A 262 2.63 17.32 22.31
CA ALA A 262 1.69 18.06 23.15
C ALA A 262 2.33 19.25 23.91
N LEU A 263 3.66 19.30 23.98
CA LEU A 263 4.44 20.39 24.59
C LEU A 263 4.97 21.41 23.57
N PHE A 264 4.67 21.27 22.28
CA PHE A 264 5.04 22.27 21.28
C PHE A 264 4.32 23.59 21.53
N ASP A 265 5.06 24.70 21.46
CA ASP A 265 4.48 26.05 21.57
C ASP A 265 3.62 26.38 20.35
N GLN A 266 4.07 25.96 19.16
CA GLN A 266 3.34 26.14 17.91
C GLN A 266 3.37 24.84 17.10
N TYR A 267 2.21 24.42 16.59
CA TYR A 267 2.10 23.27 15.70
C TYR A 267 2.21 23.66 14.24
N ILE A 268 1.59 24.78 13.88
CA ILE A 268 1.32 25.14 12.51
C ILE A 268 1.63 26.63 12.33
N VAL A 269 2.30 26.97 11.24
CA VAL A 269 2.61 28.35 10.83
C VAL A 269 1.74 28.71 9.64
N LEU A 270 0.95 29.78 9.81
CA LEU A 270 0.15 30.38 8.74
C LEU A 270 1.00 31.38 7.96
N GLN A 271 1.16 31.15 6.66
CA GLN A 271 1.83 32.11 5.77
C GLN A 271 0.79 33.08 5.18
N ALA A 272 0.17 33.89 6.05
CA ALA A 272 -0.94 34.75 5.64
C ALA A 272 -0.64 36.23 5.92
N ASP A 273 -0.08 36.93 4.92
CA ASP A 273 0.11 38.39 4.93
C ASP A 273 -1.21 39.19 4.90
N LYS A 274 -2.37 38.53 4.80
CA LYS A 274 -3.68 39.14 4.49
C LYS A 274 -4.83 38.80 5.44
N LEU A 275 -4.61 38.05 6.52
CA LEU A 275 -5.65 37.79 7.51
C LEU A 275 -5.71 38.94 8.52
N THR A 276 -6.92 39.32 8.93
CA THR A 276 -7.11 40.15 10.12
C THR A 276 -6.74 39.35 11.37
N ASP A 277 -6.28 40.02 12.43
CA ASP A 277 -5.85 39.35 13.66
C ASP A 277 -6.92 38.41 14.24
N ILE A 278 -8.21 38.78 14.17
CA ILE A 278 -9.33 37.98 14.67
C ILE A 278 -9.50 36.68 13.86
N ASN A 279 -9.40 36.76 12.52
CA ASN A 279 -9.56 35.60 11.65
C ASN A 279 -8.35 34.66 11.74
N ALA A 280 -7.15 35.20 11.98
CA ALA A 280 -5.93 34.41 12.19
C ALA A 280 -5.99 33.61 13.49
N VAL A 281 -6.43 34.22 14.59
CA VAL A 281 -6.56 33.55 15.90
C VAL A 281 -7.61 32.44 15.87
N GLU A 282 -8.76 32.68 15.24
CA GLU A 282 -9.80 31.64 15.11
C GLU A 282 -9.31 30.46 14.27
N LEU A 283 -8.66 30.74 13.14
CA LEU A 283 -8.09 29.73 12.25
C LEU A 283 -7.00 28.90 12.95
N GLU A 284 -6.09 29.55 13.67
CA GLU A 284 -5.06 28.87 14.45
C GLU A 284 -5.67 27.95 15.52
N SER A 285 -6.69 28.43 16.24
CA SER A 285 -7.41 27.62 17.23
C SER A 285 -8.09 26.40 16.59
N MET A 286 -8.70 26.56 15.41
CA MET A 286 -9.31 25.45 14.67
C MET A 286 -8.26 24.41 14.26
N LEU A 287 -7.12 24.86 13.70
CA LEU A 287 -6.04 23.99 13.26
C LEU A 287 -5.39 23.25 14.43
N ASN A 288 -5.14 23.94 15.54
CA ASN A 288 -4.61 23.32 16.76
C ASN A 288 -5.58 22.27 17.31
N SER A 289 -6.89 22.53 17.29
CA SER A 289 -7.91 21.55 17.71
C SER A 289 -7.87 20.26 16.87
N VAL A 290 -7.61 20.37 15.56
CA VAL A 290 -7.42 19.20 14.68
C VAL A 290 -6.18 18.42 15.09
N VAL A 291 -5.05 19.10 15.34
CA VAL A 291 -3.82 18.44 15.80
C VAL A 291 -4.05 17.73 17.14
N TYR A 292 -4.68 18.39 18.12
CA TYR A 292 -5.02 17.79 19.41
C TYR A 292 -5.92 16.56 19.27
N SER A 293 -6.91 16.62 18.38
CA SER A 293 -7.82 15.50 18.12
C SER A 293 -7.07 14.31 17.52
N ILE A 294 -6.14 14.55 16.60
CA ILE A 294 -5.32 13.51 15.97
C ILE A 294 -4.37 12.89 16.99
N ILE A 295 -3.58 13.68 17.71
CA ILE A 295 -2.62 13.14 18.69
C ILE A 295 -3.34 12.43 19.85
N GLY A 296 -4.51 12.92 20.27
CA GLY A 296 -5.34 12.30 21.28
C GLY A 296 -5.87 10.94 20.83
N PHE A 297 -6.34 10.84 19.58
CA PHE A 297 -6.76 9.57 19.00
C PHE A 297 -5.59 8.57 18.93
N ILE A 298 -4.42 9.00 18.44
CA ILE A 298 -3.23 8.14 18.38
C ILE A 298 -2.81 7.69 19.78
N ALA A 299 -2.84 8.58 20.78
CA ALA A 299 -2.53 8.22 22.16
C ALA A 299 -3.47 7.14 22.71
N LEU A 300 -4.77 7.24 22.44
CA LEU A 300 -5.74 6.23 22.84
C LEU A 300 -5.46 4.87 22.20
N VAL A 301 -5.08 4.85 20.92
CA VAL A 301 -4.67 3.62 20.21
C VAL A 301 -3.43 3.02 20.86
N CYS A 302 -2.38 3.81 21.09
CA CYS A 302 -1.16 3.33 21.76
C CYS A 302 -1.43 2.78 23.17
N ILE A 303 -2.28 3.45 23.96
CA ILE A 303 -2.68 2.98 25.30
C ILE A 303 -3.45 1.65 25.21
N TRP A 304 -4.36 1.52 24.24
CA TRP A 304 -5.10 0.29 24.00
C TRP A 304 -4.19 -0.87 23.60
N GLU A 305 -3.23 -0.63 22.69
CA GLU A 305 -2.25 -1.62 22.27
C GLU A 305 -1.36 -2.08 23.43
N LEU A 306 -0.87 -1.15 24.25
CA LEU A 306 -0.12 -1.46 25.47
C LEU A 306 -0.93 -2.36 26.41
N TYR A 307 -2.18 -2.00 26.68
CA TYR A 307 -3.07 -2.79 27.53
C TYR A 307 -3.30 -4.20 26.95
N SER A 308 -3.56 -4.29 25.64
CA SER A 308 -3.74 -5.55 24.92
C SER A 308 -2.50 -6.43 25.03
N ASN A 309 -1.32 -5.90 24.75
CA ASN A 309 -0.07 -6.65 24.76
C ASN A 309 0.37 -7.07 26.18
N LEU A 310 0.13 -6.24 27.19
CA LEU A 310 0.35 -6.62 28.59
C LEU A 310 -0.53 -7.80 29.00
N ASN A 311 -1.78 -7.83 28.55
CA ASN A 311 -2.68 -8.96 28.79
C ASN A 311 -2.23 -10.23 28.05
N LYS A 312 -1.69 -10.08 26.83
CA LYS A 312 -1.10 -11.19 26.06
C LYS A 312 0.10 -11.80 26.79
N ILE A 313 1.01 -10.98 27.34
CA ILE A 313 2.17 -11.46 28.13
C ILE A 313 1.72 -12.26 29.36
N LYS A 314 0.66 -11.84 30.05
CA LYS A 314 0.14 -12.59 31.22
C LYS A 314 -0.43 -13.97 30.86
N GLN A 315 -0.76 -14.18 29.59
CA GLN A 315 -1.30 -15.45 29.07
C GLN A 315 -0.21 -16.37 28.46
N THR A 316 1.06 -15.92 28.39
CA THR A 316 2.21 -16.65 27.78
C THR A 316 3.27 -17.08 28.80
#